data_AF-C4IHA7-F1
#
_entry.id   AF-C4IHA7-F1
#
_cell.length_a   1.000
_cell.length_b   1.000
_cell.length_c   1.000
_cell.angle_alpha   90.00
_cell.angle_beta   90.00
_cell.angle_gamma   90.00
#
_symmetry.space_group_name_H-M   'P 1'
#
loop_
_entity.id
_entity.type
_entity.pdbx_description
1 polymer ?
#
loop_
_entity_poly.entity_id
_entity_poly.type
_entity_poly.pdbx_seq_one_letter_code
_entity_poly.pdbx_strand_id
1 'polypeptide(L)'
;MGKKIFVSYKYWDSDVYAVPRITNGTAKVRDYVSWLENKFTDRTDHIYKGESDDEDLSERTDEYIWSQLKDRIYDSSITIVLISPNMKEPRRWEKSQWIPWEIAYSIRETTRNDYTSHANAILAVVLPDKWNSYGYYNSLPLFNILSKNIKNGYIPVVKWDDFKYNCDYYIEKAYSAQKRVPKYLLAKSV
;
A
#
# COMPACT_ATOMS: atom_id res chain seq x y z
N MET A 1 -0.50 10.58 18.41
CA MET A 1 -1.86 10.50 17.83
C MET A 1 -1.83 9.42 16.76
N GLY A 2 -2.65 8.40 16.91
CA GLY A 2 -2.74 7.25 16.00
C GLY A 2 -2.97 7.64 14.56
N LYS A 3 -2.24 7.02 13.63
CA LYS A 3 -2.49 7.16 12.18
C LYS A 3 -3.40 6.03 11.72
N LYS A 4 -4.34 6.35 10.85
CA LYS A 4 -5.20 5.38 10.16
C LYS A 4 -4.46 4.89 8.92
N ILE A 5 -4.12 3.60 8.88
CA ILE A 5 -3.23 2.99 7.88
C ILE A 5 -4.04 2.09 6.95
N PHE A 6 -3.99 2.38 5.66
CA PHE A 6 -4.43 1.48 4.60
C PHE A 6 -3.21 0.80 3.97
N VAL A 7 -3.34 -0.49 3.60
CA VAL A 7 -2.27 -1.22 2.91
C VAL A 7 -2.78 -1.71 1.56
N SER A 8 -2.11 -1.27 0.50
CA SER A 8 -2.37 -1.67 -0.90
C SER A 8 -1.34 -2.71 -1.31
N TYR A 9 -1.79 -3.88 -1.77
CA TYR A 9 -0.92 -5.01 -2.09
C TYR A 9 -1.61 -6.03 -3.00
N LYS A 10 -0.83 -6.93 -3.60
CA LYS A 10 -1.38 -8.08 -4.32
C LYS A 10 -1.45 -9.29 -3.39
N TYR A 11 -2.66 -9.69 -2.98
CA TYR A 11 -2.89 -10.71 -1.96
C TYR A 11 -2.12 -12.03 -2.21
N TRP A 12 -2.30 -12.62 -3.40
CA TRP A 12 -1.83 -13.98 -3.74
C TRP A 12 -0.44 -14.04 -4.38
N ASP A 13 0.38 -12.98 -4.30
CA ASP A 13 1.76 -13.08 -4.80
C ASP A 13 2.61 -13.89 -3.81
N SER A 14 3.04 -15.07 -4.25
CA SER A 14 3.81 -16.03 -3.45
C SER A 14 5.31 -16.03 -3.74
N ASP A 15 5.79 -15.11 -4.57
CA ASP A 15 7.22 -15.00 -4.91
C ASP A 15 8.00 -14.14 -3.90
N VAL A 16 7.57 -14.15 -2.64
CA VAL A 16 8.14 -13.36 -1.54
C VAL A 16 8.73 -14.24 -0.45
N TYR A 17 9.68 -13.71 0.31
CA TYR A 17 10.27 -14.45 1.43
C TYR A 17 9.25 -14.72 2.54
N ALA A 18 9.40 -15.82 3.26
CA ALA A 18 8.54 -16.15 4.38
C ALA A 18 8.71 -15.15 5.54
N VAL A 19 7.61 -14.77 6.18
CA VAL A 19 7.61 -13.92 7.36
C VAL A 19 7.70 -14.81 8.61
N PRO A 20 8.78 -14.73 9.41
CA PRO A 20 8.95 -15.59 10.57
C PRO A 20 7.79 -15.45 11.56
N ARG A 21 7.29 -16.60 12.05
CA ARG A 21 6.16 -16.71 13.01
C ARG A 21 4.78 -16.27 12.48
N ILE A 22 4.67 -15.90 11.20
CA ILE A 22 3.40 -15.53 10.55
C ILE A 22 3.10 -16.49 9.39
N THR A 23 4.07 -16.71 8.50
CA THR A 23 3.88 -17.59 7.34
C THR A 23 3.60 -19.01 7.81
N ASN A 24 2.46 -19.55 7.37
CA ASN A 24 2.08 -20.95 7.52
C ASN A 24 1.89 -21.56 6.12
N GLY A 25 2.77 -22.51 5.75
CA GLY A 25 2.83 -23.07 4.39
C GLY A 25 3.57 -22.17 3.41
N THR A 26 2.98 -21.93 2.24
CA THR A 26 3.58 -21.11 1.17
C THR A 26 3.53 -19.63 1.55
N ALA A 27 4.70 -18.97 1.53
CA ALA A 27 4.81 -17.54 1.74
C ALA A 27 3.99 -16.75 0.70
N LYS A 28 3.32 -15.69 1.16
CA LYS A 28 2.57 -14.77 0.29
C LYS A 28 2.60 -13.36 0.85
N VAL A 29 2.34 -12.36 0.01
CA VAL A 29 2.35 -10.95 0.43
C VAL A 29 1.37 -10.69 1.58
N ARG A 30 0.23 -11.38 1.64
CA ARG A 30 -0.69 -11.29 2.79
C ARG A 30 -0.01 -11.55 4.14
N ASP A 31 1.01 -12.40 4.21
CA ASP A 31 1.72 -12.67 5.47
C ASP A 31 2.45 -11.41 6.00
N TYR A 32 2.92 -10.52 5.12
CA TYR A 32 3.49 -9.23 5.50
C TYR A 32 2.43 -8.28 6.04
N VAL A 33 1.22 -8.36 5.49
CA VAL A 33 0.09 -7.56 5.93
C VAL A 33 -0.39 -8.02 7.31
N SER A 34 -0.50 -9.33 7.55
CA SER A 34 -0.79 -9.88 8.88
C SER A 34 0.28 -9.49 9.90
N TRP A 35 1.55 -9.40 9.49
CA TRP A 35 2.60 -8.86 10.34
C TRP A 35 2.36 -7.38 10.68
N LEU A 36 1.97 -6.55 9.71
CA LEU A 36 1.68 -5.13 9.92
C LEU A 36 0.45 -4.93 10.81
N GLU A 37 -0.58 -5.73 10.62
CA GLU A 37 -1.79 -5.73 11.44
C GLU A 37 -1.44 -6.01 12.90
N ASN A 38 -0.69 -7.09 13.19
CA ASN A 38 -0.21 -7.38 14.54
C ASN A 38 0.70 -6.25 15.08
N LYS A 39 1.62 -5.73 14.24
CA LYS A 39 2.55 -4.67 14.64
C LYS A 39 1.83 -3.40 15.06
N PHE A 40 0.79 -2.99 14.34
CA PHE A 40 0.08 -1.74 14.56
C PHE A 40 -1.02 -1.86 15.62
N THR A 41 -1.73 -2.99 15.65
CA THR A 41 -2.79 -3.24 16.65
C THR A 41 -2.22 -3.51 18.04
N ASP A 42 -1.11 -4.24 18.16
CA ASP A 42 -0.61 -4.67 19.47
C ASP A 42 0.35 -3.67 20.14
N ARG A 43 0.93 -2.72 19.37
CA ARG A 43 2.10 -1.95 19.83
C ARG A 43 2.03 -0.45 19.62
N THR A 44 0.96 0.10 19.03
CA THR A 44 0.88 1.51 18.68
C THR A 44 -0.56 2.03 18.77
N ASP A 45 -0.75 3.35 18.74
CA ASP A 45 -2.08 3.95 18.58
C ASP A 45 -2.63 3.84 17.14
N HIS A 46 -1.91 3.19 16.21
CA HIS A 46 -2.32 3.12 14.80
C HIS A 46 -3.56 2.26 14.61
N ILE A 47 -4.42 2.67 13.68
CA ILE A 47 -5.64 1.95 13.32
C ILE A 47 -5.42 1.33 11.94
N TYR A 48 -5.32 0.01 11.88
CA TYR A 48 -5.23 -0.74 10.64
C TYR A 48 -6.61 -0.85 9.96
N LYS A 49 -6.66 -0.65 8.64
CA LYS A 49 -7.90 -0.60 7.85
C LYS A 49 -7.86 -1.40 6.56
N GLY A 50 -6.90 -2.31 6.42
CA GLY A 50 -6.91 -3.22 5.28
C GLY A 50 -7.96 -4.31 5.44
N GLU A 51 -8.09 -5.16 4.43
CA GLU A 51 -8.91 -6.38 4.51
C GLU A 51 -8.36 -7.29 5.62
N SER A 52 -9.25 -7.78 6.50
CA SER A 52 -8.97 -8.87 7.43
C SER A 52 -9.31 -10.19 6.73
N ASP A 53 -8.56 -11.27 7.01
CA ASP A 53 -8.71 -12.57 6.31
C ASP A 53 -10.12 -13.21 6.40
N ASP A 54 -10.99 -12.71 7.28
CA ASP A 54 -12.34 -13.22 7.53
C ASP A 54 -13.44 -12.42 6.79
N GLU A 55 -13.06 -11.42 5.97
CA GLU A 55 -13.99 -10.74 5.08
C GLU A 55 -14.11 -11.49 3.75
N ASP A 56 -14.97 -12.50 3.71
CA ASP A 56 -15.31 -13.18 2.46
C ASP A 56 -16.10 -12.22 1.54
N LEU A 57 -15.36 -11.58 0.63
CA LEU A 57 -15.89 -10.70 -0.40
C LEU A 57 -16.16 -11.45 -1.72
N SER A 58 -16.00 -12.77 -1.76
CA SER A 58 -16.11 -13.56 -3.00
C SER A 58 -17.51 -13.54 -3.63
N GLU A 59 -18.56 -13.31 -2.84
CA GLU A 59 -19.94 -13.22 -3.31
C GLU A 59 -20.37 -11.80 -3.76
N ARG A 60 -19.49 -10.79 -3.67
CA ARG A 60 -19.83 -9.38 -3.93
C ARG A 60 -19.39 -8.93 -5.32
N THR A 61 -20.09 -7.94 -5.90
CA THR A 61 -19.69 -7.36 -7.19
C THR A 61 -18.43 -6.51 -7.04
N ASP A 62 -17.66 -6.41 -8.13
CA ASP A 62 -16.48 -5.53 -8.21
C ASP A 62 -16.82 -4.09 -7.79
N GLU A 63 -18.00 -3.55 -8.14
CA GLU A 63 -18.38 -2.20 -7.71
C GLU A 63 -18.59 -2.08 -6.20
N TYR A 64 -19.17 -3.10 -5.58
CA TYR A 64 -19.40 -3.11 -4.14
C TYR A 64 -18.07 -3.19 -3.38
N ILE A 65 -17.21 -4.11 -3.77
CA ILE A 65 -15.85 -4.28 -3.21
C ILE A 65 -15.08 -2.95 -3.35
N TRP A 66 -15.17 -2.34 -4.53
CA TRP A 66 -14.54 -1.06 -4.80
C TRP A 66 -15.10 0.10 -3.98
N SER A 67 -16.40 0.12 -3.70
CA SER A 67 -16.99 1.11 -2.81
C SER A 67 -16.45 0.98 -1.39
N GLN A 68 -16.38 -0.24 -0.85
CA GLN A 68 -15.84 -0.47 0.49
C GLN A 68 -14.35 -0.09 0.59
N LEU A 69 -13.55 -0.45 -0.41
CA LEU A 69 -12.13 -0.05 -0.46
C LEU A 69 -11.97 1.47 -0.50
N LYS A 70 -12.76 2.19 -1.30
CA LYS A 70 -12.76 3.67 -1.30
C LYS A 70 -13.07 4.24 0.07
N ASP A 71 -14.06 3.69 0.77
CA ASP A 71 -14.46 4.20 2.08
C ASP A 71 -13.34 4.00 3.12
N ARG A 72 -12.63 2.86 3.07
CA ARG A 72 -11.45 2.59 3.91
C ARG A 72 -10.30 3.53 3.61
N ILE A 73 -9.99 3.76 2.34
CA ILE A 73 -8.93 4.70 1.91
C ILE A 73 -9.29 6.13 2.31
N TYR A 74 -10.55 6.54 2.14
CA TYR A 74 -11.07 7.86 2.48
C TYR A 74 -10.92 8.15 3.98
N ASP A 75 -11.24 7.20 4.84
CA ASP A 75 -11.04 7.34 6.29
C ASP A 75 -9.61 6.94 6.73
N SER A 76 -8.65 6.82 5.82
CA SER A 76 -7.24 6.59 6.14
C SER A 76 -6.43 7.87 6.00
N SER A 77 -5.27 7.93 6.65
CA SER A 77 -4.38 9.09 6.65
C SER A 77 -3.04 8.80 5.95
N ILE A 78 -2.70 7.52 5.80
CA ILE A 78 -1.55 7.03 5.08
C ILE A 78 -1.91 5.74 4.36
N THR A 79 -1.40 5.59 3.14
CA THR A 79 -1.46 4.36 2.35
C THR A 79 -0.05 3.77 2.22
N ILE A 80 0.14 2.54 2.69
CA ILE A 80 1.37 1.77 2.48
C ILE A 80 1.16 0.88 1.26
N VAL A 81 1.99 1.05 0.24
CA VAL A 81 1.96 0.19 -0.96
C VAL A 81 3.06 -0.85 -0.83
N LEU A 82 2.70 -2.13 -0.77
CA LEU A 82 3.67 -3.23 -0.78
C LEU A 82 4.07 -3.55 -2.23
N ILE A 83 5.36 -3.46 -2.50
CA ILE A 83 5.95 -3.79 -3.80
C ILE A 83 6.52 -5.21 -3.69
N SER A 84 5.91 -6.13 -4.43
CA SER A 84 6.30 -7.54 -4.55
C SER A 84 6.68 -7.88 -6.00
N PRO A 85 7.41 -8.99 -6.25
CA PRO A 85 7.91 -9.31 -7.60
C PRO A 85 6.83 -9.38 -8.67
N ASN A 86 5.64 -9.89 -8.34
CA ASN A 86 4.52 -10.05 -9.28
C ASN A 86 3.37 -9.09 -8.96
N MET A 87 3.63 -7.94 -8.30
CA MET A 87 2.58 -6.97 -7.95
C MET A 87 1.76 -6.50 -9.16
N LYS A 88 2.37 -6.49 -10.35
CA LYS A 88 1.74 -6.18 -11.63
C LYS A 88 1.56 -7.46 -12.42
N GLU A 89 0.32 -7.76 -12.78
CA GLU A 89 0.01 -8.90 -13.63
C GLU A 89 0.50 -8.67 -15.07
N PRO A 90 1.34 -9.58 -15.61
CA PRO A 90 1.78 -9.49 -16.99
C PRO A 90 0.59 -9.53 -17.95
N ARG A 91 0.68 -8.80 -19.07
CA ARG A 91 -0.33 -8.77 -20.14
C ARG A 91 -1.72 -8.24 -19.73
N ARG A 92 -1.88 -7.73 -18.51
CA ARG A 92 -3.07 -6.97 -18.10
C ARG A 92 -2.80 -5.48 -18.18
N TRP A 93 -3.83 -4.74 -18.60
CA TRP A 93 -3.81 -3.28 -18.57
C TRP A 93 -3.72 -2.79 -17.12
N GLU A 94 -3.00 -1.69 -16.87
CA GLU A 94 -2.93 -1.13 -15.51
C GLU A 94 -4.31 -0.73 -14.98
N LYS A 95 -5.17 -0.19 -15.85
CA LYS A 95 -6.54 0.18 -15.54
C LYS A 95 -7.46 -0.99 -15.13
N SER A 96 -7.05 -2.24 -15.33
CA SER A 96 -7.81 -3.42 -14.89
C SER A 96 -7.22 -4.09 -13.64
N GLN A 97 -6.31 -3.41 -12.96
CA GLN A 97 -5.69 -3.85 -11.70
C GLN A 97 -5.97 -2.81 -10.62
N TRP A 98 -6.15 -3.25 -9.37
CA TRP A 98 -6.70 -2.42 -8.30
C TRP A 98 -5.67 -1.43 -7.72
N ILE A 99 -4.40 -1.84 -7.55
CA ILE A 99 -3.33 -1.04 -6.92
C ILE A 99 -3.20 0.38 -7.53
N PRO A 100 -3.17 0.58 -8.87
CA PRO A 100 -3.14 1.92 -9.46
C PRO A 100 -4.31 2.80 -9.03
N TRP A 101 -5.51 2.23 -8.93
CA TRP A 101 -6.71 2.96 -8.52
C TRP A 101 -6.66 3.32 -7.04
N GLU A 102 -6.17 2.43 -6.18
CA GLU A 102 -5.99 2.70 -4.74
C GLU A 102 -4.99 3.84 -4.50
N ILE A 103 -3.89 3.87 -5.28
CA ILE A 103 -2.93 4.98 -5.26
C ILE A 103 -3.61 6.26 -5.76
N ALA A 104 -4.32 6.20 -6.90
CA ALA A 104 -5.00 7.36 -7.46
C ALA A 104 -6.01 7.95 -6.46
N TYR A 105 -6.78 7.10 -5.78
CA TYR A 105 -7.76 7.50 -4.78
C TYR A 105 -7.07 8.08 -3.53
N SER A 106 -5.97 7.48 -3.08
CA SER A 106 -5.17 7.98 -1.95
C SER A 106 -4.60 9.38 -2.20
N ILE A 107 -4.21 9.71 -3.44
CA ILE A 107 -3.63 11.03 -3.78
C ILE A 107 -4.72 12.09 -4.00
N ARG A 108 -5.95 11.69 -4.33
CA ARG A 108 -7.03 12.64 -4.62
C ARG A 108 -7.61 13.19 -3.33
N GLU A 109 -7.77 14.50 -3.30
CA GLU A 109 -8.65 15.15 -2.33
C GLU A 109 -10.09 14.85 -2.75
N THR A 110 -10.84 14.19 -1.88
CA THR A 110 -12.24 13.84 -2.16
C THR A 110 -13.13 14.62 -1.23
N THR A 111 -14.13 15.33 -1.78
CA THR A 111 -15.15 16.00 -0.98
C THR A 111 -16.35 15.06 -0.81
N ARG A 112 -16.75 14.79 0.43
CA ARG A 112 -17.98 14.07 0.78
C ARG A 112 -18.68 14.82 1.92
N ASN A 113 -19.99 15.05 1.78
CA ASN A 113 -20.84 15.66 2.81
C ASN A 113 -20.19 16.88 3.48
N ASP A 114 -19.79 17.88 2.67
CA ASP A 114 -19.19 19.16 3.07
C ASP A 114 -17.75 19.12 3.65
N TYR A 115 -17.11 17.95 3.74
CA TYR A 115 -15.71 17.81 4.15
C TYR A 115 -14.84 17.35 2.98
N THR A 116 -13.73 18.06 2.70
CA THR A 116 -12.69 17.62 1.77
C THR A 116 -11.61 16.87 2.52
N SER A 117 -11.41 15.59 2.21
CA SER A 117 -10.26 14.85 2.72
C SER A 117 -8.97 15.42 2.13
N HIS A 118 -7.94 15.54 2.97
CA HIS A 118 -6.59 15.77 2.47
C HIS A 118 -6.11 14.51 1.75
N ALA A 119 -5.28 14.68 0.72
CA ALA A 119 -4.60 13.56 0.07
C ALA A 119 -3.83 12.76 1.13
N ASN A 120 -3.84 11.43 1.09
CA ASN A 120 -3.12 10.59 2.05
C ASN A 120 -1.61 10.70 1.82
N ALA A 121 -0.82 10.59 2.91
CA ALA A 121 0.58 10.25 2.75
C ALA A 121 0.71 8.86 2.11
N ILE A 122 1.76 8.62 1.33
CA ILE A 122 1.97 7.31 0.71
C ILE A 122 3.42 6.86 0.92
N LEU A 123 3.59 5.61 1.35
CA LEU A 123 4.88 4.97 1.54
C LEU A 123 4.94 3.70 0.67
N ALA A 124 5.98 3.56 -0.15
CA ALA A 124 6.24 2.31 -0.86
C ALA A 124 7.23 1.45 -0.07
N VAL A 125 6.83 0.22 0.24
CA VAL A 125 7.68 -0.76 0.94
C VAL A 125 7.99 -1.91 0.01
N VAL A 126 9.26 -2.06 -0.37
CA VAL A 126 9.73 -3.15 -1.21
C VAL A 126 9.91 -4.39 -0.36
N LEU A 127 9.26 -5.49 -0.73
CA LEU A 127 9.37 -6.78 -0.05
C LEU A 127 10.56 -7.58 -0.60
N PRO A 128 11.18 -8.48 0.19
CA PRO A 128 12.15 -9.40 -0.36
C PRO A 128 11.44 -10.46 -1.24
N ASP A 129 12.09 -10.88 -2.31
CA ASP A 129 11.66 -12.03 -3.11
C ASP A 129 11.81 -13.34 -2.32
N LYS A 130 11.34 -14.46 -2.88
CA LYS A 130 11.43 -15.78 -2.24
C LYS A 130 12.85 -16.23 -1.83
N TRP A 131 13.89 -15.57 -2.35
CA TRP A 131 15.30 -15.83 -2.03
C TRP A 131 15.88 -14.83 -1.03
N ASN A 132 15.03 -14.04 -0.38
CA ASN A 132 15.40 -12.96 0.54
C ASN A 132 16.21 -11.84 -0.12
N SER A 133 15.98 -11.58 -1.42
CA SER A 133 16.68 -10.55 -2.19
C SER A 133 15.74 -9.43 -2.64
N TYR A 134 16.31 -8.27 -2.90
CA TYR A 134 15.60 -7.10 -3.43
C TYR A 134 16.00 -6.76 -4.87
N GLY A 135 16.84 -7.61 -5.49
CA GLY A 135 17.43 -7.32 -6.81
C GLY A 135 16.38 -7.11 -7.90
N TYR A 136 15.24 -7.81 -7.81
CA TYR A 136 14.14 -7.71 -8.76
C TYR A 136 13.59 -6.28 -8.90
N TYR A 137 13.64 -5.48 -7.83
CA TYR A 137 13.08 -4.12 -7.80
C TYR A 137 13.73 -3.20 -8.84
N ASN A 138 15.02 -3.39 -9.13
CA ASN A 138 15.77 -2.55 -10.05
C ASN A 138 15.25 -2.61 -11.49
N SER A 139 14.63 -3.72 -11.88
CA SER A 139 14.08 -3.97 -13.21
C SER A 139 12.57 -4.17 -13.22
N LEU A 140 11.90 -4.02 -12.07
CA LEU A 140 10.47 -4.26 -11.93
C LEU A 140 9.67 -3.20 -12.70
N PRO A 141 8.79 -3.57 -13.65
CA PRO A 141 7.90 -2.63 -14.30
C PRO A 141 6.79 -2.19 -13.34
N LEU A 142 7.04 -1.16 -12.54
CA LEU A 142 6.05 -0.55 -11.65
C LEU A 142 4.85 0.00 -12.43
N PHE A 143 3.73 0.15 -11.75
CA PHE A 143 2.59 0.91 -12.28
C PHE A 143 3.00 2.35 -12.57
N ASN A 144 2.51 2.93 -13.67
CA ASN A 144 2.92 4.27 -14.09
C ASN A 144 2.65 5.33 -13.02
N ILE A 145 1.49 5.27 -12.36
CA ILE A 145 1.13 6.20 -11.29
C ILE A 145 2.08 6.08 -10.08
N LEU A 146 2.49 4.87 -9.73
CA LEU A 146 3.44 4.62 -8.64
C LEU A 146 4.82 5.18 -9.01
N SER A 147 5.35 4.80 -10.18
CA SER A 147 6.66 5.25 -10.67
C SER A 147 6.75 6.79 -10.78
N LYS A 148 5.72 7.45 -11.33
CA LYS A 148 5.68 8.91 -11.46
C LYS A 148 5.71 9.62 -10.10
N ASN A 149 4.97 9.11 -9.12
CA ASN A 149 4.91 9.71 -7.78
C ASN A 149 6.10 9.31 -6.87
N ILE A 150 6.82 8.25 -7.19
CA ILE A 150 8.16 8.03 -6.63
C ILE A 150 9.13 9.07 -7.20
N LYS A 151 9.13 9.25 -8.54
CA LYS A 151 10.05 10.16 -9.23
C LYS A 151 9.88 11.63 -8.83
N ASN A 152 8.65 12.09 -8.59
CA ASN A 152 8.40 13.46 -8.12
C ASN A 152 8.64 13.65 -6.61
N GLY A 153 9.00 12.58 -5.88
CA GLY A 153 9.34 12.60 -4.46
C GLY A 153 8.14 12.57 -3.51
N TYR A 154 6.92 12.35 -4.00
CA TYR A 154 5.71 12.24 -3.17
C TYR A 154 5.64 10.91 -2.41
N ILE A 155 6.14 9.83 -3.02
CA ILE A 155 6.16 8.47 -2.44
C ILE A 155 7.60 8.10 -2.08
N PRO A 156 8.00 8.19 -0.81
CA PRO A 156 9.26 7.59 -0.36
C PRO A 156 9.23 6.07 -0.53
N VAL A 157 10.39 5.51 -0.84
CA VAL A 157 10.59 4.05 -0.98
C VAL A 157 11.52 3.56 0.14
N VAL A 158 11.21 2.41 0.72
CA VAL A 158 12.02 1.74 1.75
C VAL A 158 11.97 0.22 1.55
N LYS A 159 13.04 -0.48 1.92
CA LYS A 159 13.04 -1.95 1.95
C LYS A 159 12.37 -2.47 3.22
N TRP A 160 11.71 -3.61 3.12
CA TRP A 160 11.06 -4.25 4.26
C TRP A 160 11.98 -4.42 5.47
N ASP A 161 13.23 -4.83 5.24
CA ASP A 161 14.19 -5.04 6.34
C ASP A 161 14.52 -3.78 7.13
N ASP A 162 14.51 -2.61 6.48
CA ASP A 162 14.70 -1.33 7.18
C ASP A 162 13.39 -0.87 7.84
N PHE A 163 12.28 -1.05 7.12
CA PHE A 163 10.96 -0.60 7.55
C PHE A 163 10.46 -1.32 8.80
N LYS A 164 10.61 -2.65 8.88
CA LYS A 164 10.05 -3.47 9.97
C LYS A 164 10.60 -3.13 11.36
N TYR A 165 11.78 -2.50 11.42
CA TYR A 165 12.38 -2.06 12.68
C TYR A 165 12.07 -0.60 13.02
N ASN A 166 11.73 0.24 12.03
CA ASN A 166 11.59 1.69 12.18
C ASN A 166 10.31 2.24 11.52
N CYS A 167 9.17 1.56 11.70
CA CYS A 167 7.92 1.89 11.00
C CYS A 167 7.55 3.38 11.12
N ASP A 168 7.54 3.93 12.34
CA ASP A 168 7.12 5.31 12.62
C ASP A 168 7.99 6.34 11.89
N TYR A 169 9.30 6.11 11.82
CA TYR A 169 10.22 6.99 11.10
C TYR A 169 9.87 7.08 9.60
N TYR A 170 9.59 5.94 8.96
CA TYR A 170 9.24 5.93 7.54
C TYR A 170 7.82 6.43 7.28
N ILE A 171 6.89 6.22 8.21
CA ILE A 171 5.55 6.81 8.18
C ILE A 171 5.65 8.34 8.24
N GLU A 172 6.42 8.90 9.17
CA GLU A 172 6.63 10.35 9.25
C GLU A 172 7.41 10.92 8.05
N LYS A 173 8.30 10.13 7.44
CA LYS A 173 8.93 10.48 6.16
C LYS A 173 7.91 10.60 5.03
N ALA A 174 6.90 9.73 4.99
CA ALA A 174 5.80 9.81 4.01
C ALA A 174 4.94 11.06 4.23
N TYR A 175 4.61 11.42 5.48
CA TYR A 175 3.91 12.68 5.78
C TYR A 175 4.74 13.91 5.39
N SER A 176 6.04 13.87 5.61
CA SER A 176 6.94 14.96 5.23
C SER A 176 6.97 15.15 3.70
N ALA A 177 6.99 14.05 2.94
CA ALA A 177 6.91 14.08 1.49
C ALA A 177 5.58 14.65 0.99
N GLN A 178 4.47 14.18 1.56
CA GLN A 178 3.11 14.65 1.26
C GLN A 178 2.95 16.16 1.45
N LYS A 179 3.51 16.73 2.52
CA LYS A 179 3.45 18.18 2.80
C LYS A 179 4.35 19.00 1.86
N ARG A 180 5.50 18.45 1.48
CA ARG A 180 6.54 19.17 0.73
C ARG A 180 6.25 19.22 -0.78
N VAL A 181 5.70 18.15 -1.36
CA VAL A 181 5.54 18.06 -2.81
C VAL A 181 4.28 18.80 -3.25
N PRO A 182 4.39 19.80 -4.14
CA PRO A 182 3.24 20.55 -4.63
C PRO A 182 2.21 19.67 -5.34
N LYS A 183 0.93 19.93 -5.08
CA LYS A 183 -0.20 19.16 -5.63
C LYS A 183 -0.24 19.06 -7.16
N TYR A 184 0.27 20.07 -7.87
CA TYR A 184 0.29 20.11 -9.34
C TYR A 184 1.34 19.17 -9.96
N LEU A 185 2.31 18.68 -9.18
CA LEU A 185 3.31 17.70 -9.62
C LEU A 185 2.82 16.25 -9.49
N LEU A 186 1.68 16.04 -8.83
CA LEU A 186 1.19 14.70 -8.51
C LEU A 186 0.50 14.07 -9.73
N ALA A 187 0.87 12.82 -10.04
CA ALA A 187 0.14 12.02 -11.01
C ALA A 187 -1.07 11.38 -10.32
N LYS A 188 -2.28 11.73 -10.77
CA LYS A 188 -3.56 11.32 -10.12
C LYS A 188 -4.42 10.39 -10.97
N SER A 189 -3.96 10.03 -12.17
CA SER A 189 -4.68 9.20 -13.14
C SER A 189 -3.95 7.88 -13.36
N VAL A 190 -4.74 6.81 -13.49
CA VAL A 190 -4.30 5.47 -13.92
C VAL A 190 -4.16 5.43 -15.43
#